data_AF-A0AAN3D769-F1
#
_entry.id   AF-A0AAN3D769-F1
#
_cell.length_a   1.000
_cell.length_b   1.000
_cell.length_c   1.000
_cell.angle_alpha   90.00
_cell.angle_beta   90.00
_cell.angle_gamma   90.00
#
_symmetry.space_group_name_H-M   'P 1'
#
loop_
_entity.id
_entity.type
_entity.pdbx_description
1 polymer ?
#
loop_
_entity_poly.entity_id
_entity_poly.type
_entity_poly.pdbx_seq_one_letter_code
_entity_poly.pdbx_strand_id
1 'polypeptide(L)'
;MLPEELPGYVESIRSLQEKYKNQISIKIGLECEYFPEYIHWLKGIIKEYKLDYIIFGNHHFHTDEKFPYFGRNTDSVDMLELYEESAIEGMESGLFAYLAHPDLFMRSYPEFDRHCKLVSRHICRTAVRLNLPLEYNIGYEEYNDIHGITTIPHPDFWKIAAHEGCTAIIGVDAHNNQYLENPFYYNRATKTLRKLGIKVIDRISFFNEK
;
A
#
# COMPACT_ATOMS: atom_id res chain seq x y z
N MET A 1 1.97 15.47 -5.52
CA MET A 1 1.23 16.15 -6.59
C MET A 1 0.24 17.08 -5.93
N LEU A 2 0.25 18.36 -6.29
CA LEU A 2 -0.75 19.31 -5.82
C LEU A 2 -2.10 19.05 -6.52
N PRO A 3 -3.25 19.39 -5.91
CA PRO A 3 -4.57 19.16 -6.52
C PRO A 3 -4.71 19.77 -7.92
N GLU A 4 -4.09 20.92 -8.19
CA GLU A 4 -4.16 21.60 -9.47
C GLU A 4 -3.40 20.87 -10.60
N GLU A 5 -2.50 19.95 -10.24
CA GLU A 5 -1.73 19.13 -11.20
C GLU A 5 -2.50 17.87 -11.63
N LEU A 6 -3.55 17.48 -10.87
CA LEU A 6 -4.33 16.27 -11.13
C LEU A 6 -4.93 16.22 -12.55
N PRO A 7 -5.50 17.30 -13.12
CA PRO A 7 -6.00 17.27 -14.50
C PRO A 7 -4.91 16.89 -15.51
N GLY A 8 -3.70 17.42 -15.34
CA GLY A 8 -2.56 17.12 -16.22
C GLY A 8 -2.06 15.68 -16.07
N TYR A 9 -2.05 15.15 -14.84
CA TYR A 9 -1.79 13.72 -14.60
C TYR A 9 -2.82 12.84 -15.34
N VAL A 10 -4.11 13.15 -15.20
CA VAL A 10 -5.18 12.37 -15.83
C VAL A 10 -5.05 12.40 -17.35
N GLU A 11 -4.88 13.57 -17.95
CA GLU A 11 -4.70 13.71 -19.41
C GLU A 11 -3.50 12.89 -19.91
N SER A 12 -2.37 12.97 -19.21
CA SER A 12 -1.15 12.22 -19.54
C SER A 12 -1.40 10.71 -19.54
N ILE A 13 -1.99 10.16 -18.47
CA ILE A 13 -2.27 8.71 -18.38
C ILE A 13 -3.28 8.27 -19.44
N ARG A 14 -4.33 9.06 -19.72
CA ARG A 14 -5.29 8.74 -20.78
C ARG A 14 -4.66 8.73 -22.17
N SER A 15 -3.76 9.68 -22.46
CA SER A 15 -3.00 9.69 -23.72
C SER A 15 -2.11 8.45 -23.85
N LEU A 16 -1.45 8.04 -22.76
CA LEU A 16 -0.63 6.82 -22.73
C LEU A 16 -1.48 5.55 -22.89
N GLN A 17 -2.67 5.48 -22.26
CA GLN A 17 -3.64 4.40 -22.45
C GLN A 17 -3.97 4.21 -23.93
N GLU A 18 -4.30 5.29 -24.66
CA GLU A 18 -4.62 5.21 -26.08
C GLU A 18 -3.40 4.82 -26.92
N LYS A 19 -2.24 5.46 -26.66
CA LYS A 19 -0.99 5.20 -27.39
C LYS A 19 -0.55 3.74 -27.29
N TYR A 20 -0.72 3.11 -26.13
CA TYR A 20 -0.20 1.77 -25.83
C TYR A 20 -1.29 0.70 -25.68
N LYS A 21 -2.54 0.96 -26.05
CA LYS A 21 -3.70 0.06 -25.85
C LYS A 21 -3.54 -1.37 -26.38
N ASN A 22 -2.71 -1.57 -27.41
CA ASN A 22 -2.44 -2.87 -28.01
C ASN A 22 -1.17 -3.56 -27.48
N GLN A 23 -0.46 -2.93 -26.54
CA GLN A 23 0.82 -3.41 -26.01
C GLN A 23 0.70 -3.74 -24.52
N ILE A 24 0.10 -2.84 -23.74
CA ILE A 24 -0.05 -2.99 -22.29
C ILE A 24 -1.38 -2.38 -21.83
N SER A 25 -1.97 -2.97 -20.80
CA SER A 25 -3.12 -2.36 -20.12
C SER A 25 -2.60 -1.36 -19.09
N ILE A 26 -2.86 -0.08 -19.32
CA ILE A 26 -2.54 0.99 -18.39
C ILE A 26 -3.83 1.35 -17.64
N LYS A 27 -3.75 1.49 -16.32
CA LYS A 27 -4.85 1.92 -15.45
C LYS A 27 -4.50 3.25 -14.82
N ILE A 28 -5.52 4.03 -14.46
CA ILE A 28 -5.34 5.29 -13.75
C ILE A 28 -5.84 5.16 -12.32
N GLY A 29 -5.01 5.50 -11.36
CA GLY A 29 -5.36 5.45 -9.94
C GLY A 29 -4.52 6.41 -9.13
N LEU A 30 -4.76 6.45 -7.83
CA LEU A 30 -3.98 7.24 -6.88
C LEU A 30 -3.65 6.38 -5.67
N GLU A 31 -2.54 6.66 -5.01
CA GLU A 31 -2.33 6.29 -3.62
C GLU A 31 -2.81 7.45 -2.75
N CYS A 32 -3.70 7.18 -1.80
CA CYS A 32 -4.31 8.21 -0.96
C CYS A 32 -4.38 7.78 0.50
N GLU A 33 -4.32 8.79 1.36
CA GLU A 33 -4.55 8.65 2.79
C GLU A 33 -6.03 8.41 3.12
N TYR A 34 -6.26 7.84 4.30
CA TYR A 34 -7.58 7.87 4.93
C TYR A 34 -7.68 9.12 5.83
N PHE A 35 -8.14 10.22 5.26
CA PHE A 35 -8.49 11.44 6.01
C PHE A 35 -10.01 11.59 6.08
N PRO A 36 -10.66 11.29 7.23
CA PRO A 36 -12.13 11.26 7.35
C PRO A 36 -12.82 12.50 6.78
N GLU A 37 -12.26 13.69 7.04
CA GLU A 37 -12.83 14.98 6.58
C GLU A 37 -12.82 15.13 5.05
N TYR A 38 -11.88 14.47 4.36
CA TYR A 38 -11.69 14.59 2.91
C TYR A 38 -12.25 13.41 2.11
N ILE A 39 -12.80 12.37 2.75
CA ILE A 39 -13.33 11.19 2.05
C ILE A 39 -14.44 11.54 1.05
N HIS A 40 -15.33 12.50 1.38
CA HIS A 40 -16.37 12.92 0.44
C HIS A 40 -15.77 13.62 -0.78
N TRP A 41 -14.76 14.46 -0.58
CA TRP A 41 -14.04 15.12 -1.67
C TRP A 41 -13.32 14.09 -2.56
N LEU A 42 -12.61 13.13 -1.96
CA LEU A 42 -11.92 12.06 -2.71
C LEU A 42 -12.89 11.23 -3.56
N LYS A 43 -14.08 10.90 -3.04
CA LYS A 43 -15.15 10.24 -3.81
C LYS A 43 -15.62 11.08 -5.00
N GLY A 44 -15.68 12.41 -4.84
CA GLY A 44 -15.96 13.35 -5.93
C GLY A 44 -14.90 13.27 -7.02
N ILE A 45 -13.62 13.32 -6.65
CA ILE A 45 -12.46 13.23 -7.55
C ILE A 45 -12.45 11.90 -8.32
N ILE A 46 -12.68 10.77 -7.64
CA ILE A 46 -12.77 9.45 -8.27
C ILE A 46 -13.82 9.45 -9.39
N LYS A 47 -15.01 10.03 -9.12
CA LYS A 47 -16.11 10.10 -10.08
C LYS A 47 -15.82 11.06 -11.23
N GLU A 48 -15.31 12.25 -10.92
CA GLU A 48 -15.01 13.30 -11.90
C GLU A 48 -14.01 12.81 -12.95
N TYR A 49 -12.89 12.21 -12.52
CA TYR A 49 -11.82 11.77 -13.40
C TYR A 49 -11.94 10.29 -13.84
N LYS A 50 -12.98 9.60 -13.37
CA LYS A 50 -13.24 8.17 -13.64
C LYS A 50 -12.03 7.31 -13.33
N LEU A 51 -11.45 7.50 -12.15
CA LEU A 51 -10.28 6.72 -11.71
C LEU A 51 -10.66 5.24 -11.68
N ASP A 52 -9.71 4.36 -12.01
CA ASP A 52 -9.92 2.92 -12.02
C ASP A 52 -9.86 2.35 -10.60
N TYR A 53 -8.96 2.85 -9.74
CA TYR A 53 -8.80 2.42 -8.35
C TYR A 53 -8.13 3.49 -7.49
N ILE A 54 -8.22 3.33 -6.16
CA ILE A 54 -7.38 4.03 -5.18
C ILE A 54 -6.71 3.00 -4.27
N ILE A 55 -5.42 3.22 -3.98
CA ILE A 55 -4.63 2.44 -3.02
C ILE A 55 -4.61 3.19 -1.69
N PHE A 56 -4.72 2.46 -0.58
CA PHE A 56 -4.61 3.07 0.74
C PHE A 56 -3.15 3.20 1.17
N GLY A 57 -2.59 4.42 1.10
CA GLY A 57 -1.34 4.78 1.75
C GLY A 57 -1.64 5.17 3.20
N ASN A 58 -1.32 4.31 4.17
CA ASN A 58 -1.50 4.64 5.60
C ASN A 58 -0.26 5.37 6.12
N HIS A 59 -0.10 6.64 5.78
CA HIS A 59 1.10 7.42 6.10
C HIS A 59 0.91 8.37 7.29
N HIS A 60 -0.31 8.84 7.54
CA HIS A 60 -0.64 9.74 8.65
C HIS A 60 -1.94 9.34 9.37
N PHE A 61 -2.07 9.75 10.63
CA PHE A 61 -3.29 9.54 11.41
C PHE A 61 -4.32 10.65 11.12
N HIS A 62 -5.31 10.38 10.26
CA HIS A 62 -6.45 11.26 9.90
C HIS A 62 -6.13 12.62 9.26
N THR A 63 -4.92 13.14 9.41
CA THR A 63 -4.42 14.40 8.86
C THR A 63 -2.90 14.42 8.89
N ASP A 64 -2.29 15.05 7.90
CA ASP A 64 -0.86 15.36 7.81
C ASP A 64 -0.47 16.69 8.48
N GLU A 65 -1.44 17.49 8.95
CA GLU A 65 -1.18 18.77 9.61
C GLU A 65 -0.79 18.62 11.09
N LYS A 66 -1.29 17.57 11.75
CA LYS A 66 -1.20 17.40 13.21
C LYS A 66 -0.39 16.18 13.63
N PHE A 67 -0.27 15.18 12.76
CA PHE A 67 0.38 13.92 13.08
C PHE A 67 1.59 13.71 12.18
N PRO A 68 2.69 13.16 12.72
CA PRO A 68 3.88 12.95 11.93
C PRO A 68 3.73 11.74 11.00
N TYR A 69 4.59 11.68 9.99
CA TYR A 69 4.64 10.58 9.03
C TYR A 69 5.05 9.26 9.69
N PHE A 70 4.20 8.24 9.62
CA PHE A 70 4.40 6.94 10.28
C PHE A 70 5.72 6.25 9.89
N GLY A 71 6.14 6.33 8.62
CA GLY A 71 7.37 5.67 8.16
C GLY A 71 8.67 6.26 8.72
N ARG A 72 8.61 7.35 9.50
CA ARG A 72 9.77 7.92 10.21
C ARG A 72 9.53 8.15 11.70
N ASN A 73 8.27 8.13 12.14
CA ASN A 73 7.87 8.58 13.47
C ASN A 73 7.00 7.57 14.22
N THR A 74 6.92 6.32 13.78
CA THR A 74 6.41 5.22 14.60
C THR A 74 7.55 4.65 15.43
N ASP A 75 7.85 5.27 16.57
CA ASP A 75 8.95 4.90 17.51
C ASP A 75 8.46 4.59 18.94
N SER A 76 7.14 4.67 19.16
CA SER A 76 6.48 4.41 20.43
C SER A 76 5.24 3.54 20.24
N VAL A 77 4.79 2.88 21.32
CA VAL A 77 3.56 2.07 21.30
C VAL A 77 2.35 2.93 20.90
N ASP A 78 2.24 4.14 21.43
CA ASP A 78 1.15 5.07 21.09
C ASP A 78 1.10 5.36 19.58
N MET A 79 2.25 5.62 18.94
CA MET A 79 2.29 5.85 17.49
C MET A 79 1.99 4.59 16.67
N LEU A 80 2.30 3.40 17.19
CA LEU A 80 1.96 2.13 16.57
C LEU A 80 0.45 1.83 16.70
N GLU A 81 -0.17 2.18 17.83
CA GLU A 81 -1.62 2.09 18.03
C GLU A 81 -2.37 3.04 17.09
N LEU A 82 -1.89 4.28 16.90
CA LEU A 82 -2.44 5.20 15.90
C LEU A 82 -2.30 4.66 14.46
N TYR A 83 -1.16 4.02 14.14
CA TYR A 83 -0.98 3.36 12.84
C TYR A 83 -2.03 2.27 12.63
N GLU A 84 -2.27 1.45 13.65
CA GLU A 84 -3.27 0.38 13.64
C GLU A 84 -4.68 0.94 13.44
N GLU A 85 -5.07 1.93 14.23
CA GLU A 85 -6.40 2.56 14.19
C GLU A 85 -6.70 3.11 12.80
N SER A 86 -5.78 3.93 12.25
CA SER A 86 -5.93 4.46 10.89
C SER A 86 -5.97 3.36 9.83
N ALA A 87 -5.13 2.31 9.97
CA ALA A 87 -5.14 1.19 9.04
C ALA A 87 -6.50 0.46 9.04
N ILE A 88 -7.08 0.21 10.22
CA ILE A 88 -8.36 -0.49 10.34
C ILE A 88 -9.50 0.37 9.78
N GLU A 89 -9.59 1.63 10.17
CA GLU A 89 -10.64 2.53 9.70
C GLU A 89 -10.58 2.78 8.19
N GLY A 90 -9.38 2.97 7.66
CA GLY A 90 -9.17 3.14 6.22
C GLY A 90 -9.60 1.90 5.45
N MET A 91 -9.25 0.69 5.91
CA MET A 91 -9.74 -0.55 5.30
C MET A 91 -11.28 -0.68 5.41
N GLU A 92 -11.86 -0.41 6.58
CA GLU A 92 -13.30 -0.50 6.83
C GLU A 92 -14.13 0.55 6.07
N SER A 93 -13.52 1.63 5.60
CA SER A 93 -14.18 2.64 4.75
C SER A 93 -14.76 2.07 3.45
N GLY A 94 -14.24 0.92 3.00
CA GLY A 94 -14.65 0.25 1.76
C GLY A 94 -14.29 1.01 0.48
N LEU A 95 -13.41 2.01 0.56
CA LEU A 95 -13.04 2.86 -0.57
C LEU A 95 -11.86 2.30 -1.39
N PHE A 96 -10.91 1.65 -0.72
CA PHE A 96 -9.60 1.33 -1.27
C PHE A 96 -9.55 -0.07 -1.87
N ALA A 97 -8.69 -0.26 -2.87
CA ALA A 97 -8.50 -1.54 -3.53
C ALA A 97 -7.60 -2.49 -2.72
N TYR A 98 -6.63 -1.95 -1.98
CA TYR A 98 -5.75 -2.68 -1.06
C TYR A 98 -5.02 -1.70 -0.12
N LEU A 99 -4.40 -2.23 0.94
CA LEU A 99 -3.52 -1.48 1.85
C LEU A 99 -2.06 -1.54 1.36
N ALA A 100 -1.49 -0.38 1.01
CA ALA A 100 -0.08 -0.25 0.65
C ALA A 100 0.81 -0.51 1.86
N HIS A 101 1.99 -1.14 1.64
CA HIS A 101 3.05 -1.38 2.63
C HIS A 101 2.52 -1.46 4.09
N PRO A 102 1.74 -2.50 4.45
CA PRO A 102 1.01 -2.58 5.73
C PRO A 102 1.93 -2.73 6.96
N ASP A 103 3.22 -2.90 6.71
CA ASP A 103 4.31 -2.98 7.67
C ASP A 103 5.17 -1.71 7.70
N LEU A 104 4.70 -0.59 7.11
CA LEU A 104 5.43 0.70 7.04
C LEU A 104 5.99 1.16 8.38
N PHE A 105 5.29 0.88 9.49
CA PHE A 105 5.76 1.20 10.84
C PHE A 105 7.15 0.60 11.15
N MET A 106 7.52 -0.53 10.53
CA MET A 106 8.84 -1.16 10.70
C MET A 106 10.00 -0.38 10.06
N ARG A 107 9.73 0.75 9.40
CA ARG A 107 10.78 1.66 8.97
C ARG A 107 11.43 2.44 10.12
N SER A 108 10.68 2.70 11.18
CA SER A 108 11.16 3.47 12.34
C SER A 108 10.97 2.75 13.68
N TYR A 109 10.10 1.75 13.76
CA TYR A 109 9.84 1.06 15.03
C TYR A 109 11.07 0.23 15.45
N PRO A 110 11.50 0.27 16.73
CA PRO A 110 12.82 -0.21 17.12
C PRO A 110 13.07 -1.71 16.85
N GLU A 111 12.07 -2.56 17.12
CA GLU A 111 12.17 -4.01 16.93
C GLU A 111 10.78 -4.64 16.73
N PHE A 112 10.71 -5.80 16.10
CA PHE A 112 9.46 -6.53 15.91
C PHE A 112 9.04 -7.27 17.19
N ASP A 113 8.53 -6.51 18.15
CA ASP A 113 8.20 -6.97 19.49
C ASP A 113 6.79 -7.60 19.61
N ARG A 114 6.26 -7.68 20.84
CA ARG A 114 4.91 -8.17 21.10
C ARG A 114 3.82 -7.22 20.57
N HIS A 115 4.03 -5.91 20.61
CA HIS A 115 3.08 -4.92 20.12
C HIS A 115 2.97 -4.99 18.60
N CYS A 116 4.10 -5.09 17.89
CA CYS A 116 4.11 -5.32 16.44
C CYS A 116 3.33 -6.59 16.06
N LYS A 117 3.51 -7.70 16.79
CA LYS A 117 2.77 -8.94 16.55
C LYS A 117 1.26 -8.79 16.73
N LEU A 118 0.82 -7.99 17.71
CA LEU A 118 -0.59 -7.74 17.98
C LEU A 118 -1.21 -6.90 16.86
N VAL A 119 -0.62 -5.74 16.59
CA VAL A 119 -1.04 -4.81 15.53
C VAL A 119 -1.06 -5.49 14.15
N SER A 120 0.01 -6.22 13.82
CA SER A 120 0.08 -6.97 12.55
C SER A 120 -1.07 -7.97 12.42
N ARG A 121 -1.42 -8.68 13.51
CA ARG A 121 -2.53 -9.64 13.51
C ARG A 121 -3.88 -8.95 13.34
N HIS A 122 -4.09 -7.81 13.97
CA HIS A 122 -5.33 -7.04 13.82
C HIS A 122 -5.50 -6.51 12.39
N ILE A 123 -4.44 -5.92 11.82
CA ILE A 123 -4.41 -5.50 10.41
C ILE A 123 -4.71 -6.68 9.48
N CYS A 124 -3.99 -7.80 9.65
CA CYS A 124 -4.17 -8.99 8.82
C CYS A 124 -5.60 -9.57 8.91
N ARG A 125 -6.17 -9.65 10.12
CA ARG A 125 -7.54 -10.14 10.32
C ARG A 125 -8.58 -9.22 9.71
N THR A 126 -8.39 -7.91 9.80
CA THR A 126 -9.27 -6.94 9.15
C THR A 126 -9.20 -7.08 7.63
N ALA A 127 -7.99 -7.17 7.06
CA ALA A 127 -7.80 -7.41 5.64
C ALA A 127 -8.50 -8.70 5.17
N VAL A 128 -8.34 -9.82 5.89
CA VAL A 128 -9.01 -11.09 5.59
C VAL A 128 -10.53 -10.98 5.68
N ARG A 129 -11.06 -10.38 6.76
CA ARG A 129 -12.51 -10.17 6.96
C ARG A 129 -13.13 -9.37 5.82
N LEU A 130 -12.41 -8.38 5.30
CA LEU A 130 -12.86 -7.50 4.21
C LEU A 130 -12.51 -8.03 2.81
N ASN A 131 -11.83 -9.19 2.72
CA ASN A 131 -11.26 -9.70 1.48
C ASN A 131 -10.40 -8.64 0.75
N LEU A 132 -9.66 -7.86 1.53
CA LEU A 132 -8.79 -6.79 1.06
C LEU A 132 -7.34 -7.31 0.97
N PRO A 133 -6.68 -7.19 -0.20
CA PRO A 133 -5.28 -7.57 -0.34
C PRO A 133 -4.35 -6.65 0.47
N LEU A 134 -3.18 -7.18 0.81
CA LEU A 134 -2.07 -6.43 1.39
C LEU A 134 -0.94 -6.27 0.37
N GLU A 135 -0.35 -5.09 0.26
CA GLU A 135 0.78 -4.88 -0.66
C GLU A 135 2.09 -5.39 -0.05
N TYR A 136 2.71 -6.37 -0.72
CA TYR A 136 4.11 -6.71 -0.53
C TYR A 136 4.96 -5.70 -1.31
N ASN A 137 5.26 -4.59 -0.64
CA ASN A 137 5.98 -3.47 -1.23
C ASN A 137 7.49 -3.76 -1.26
N ILE A 138 8.10 -3.69 -2.44
CA ILE A 138 9.53 -3.99 -2.64
C ILE A 138 10.39 -2.72 -2.77
N GLY A 139 9.83 -1.52 -2.58
CA GLY A 139 10.50 -0.24 -2.82
C GLY A 139 11.74 0.00 -1.94
N TYR A 140 11.84 -0.65 -0.79
CA TYR A 140 12.98 -0.54 0.14
C TYR A 140 13.93 -1.75 0.12
N GLU A 141 13.65 -2.79 -0.68
CA GLU A 141 14.45 -4.02 -0.68
C GLU A 141 15.91 -3.77 -1.06
N GLU A 142 16.16 -2.90 -2.04
CA GLU A 142 17.52 -2.51 -2.45
C GLU A 142 18.24 -1.71 -1.35
N TYR A 143 17.55 -0.72 -0.78
CA TYR A 143 18.09 0.07 0.32
C TYR A 143 18.45 -0.82 1.52
N ASN A 144 17.56 -1.76 1.86
CA ASN A 144 17.75 -2.72 2.95
C ASN A 144 18.98 -3.62 2.70
N ASP A 145 19.12 -4.18 1.50
CA ASP A 145 20.28 -5.02 1.12
C ASP A 145 21.60 -4.23 1.22
N ILE A 146 21.63 -2.99 0.71
CA ILE A 146 22.82 -2.13 0.72
C ILE A 146 23.26 -1.78 2.15
N HIS A 147 22.31 -1.54 3.04
CA HIS A 147 22.60 -1.10 4.41
C HIS A 147 22.63 -2.24 5.43
N GLY A 148 22.29 -3.47 5.02
CA GLY A 148 22.22 -4.63 5.92
C GLY A 148 21.15 -4.49 7.00
N ILE A 149 20.07 -3.79 6.70
CA ILE A 149 18.94 -3.56 7.62
C ILE A 149 17.69 -4.32 7.15
N THR A 150 16.67 -4.39 8.00
CA THR A 150 15.37 -4.97 7.63
C THR A 150 14.28 -4.01 8.05
N THR A 151 13.60 -3.42 7.08
CA THR A 151 12.46 -2.51 7.30
C THR A 151 11.21 -3.10 6.66
N ILE A 152 10.73 -2.53 5.55
CA ILE A 152 9.68 -3.11 4.71
C ILE A 152 10.28 -3.77 3.47
N PRO A 153 9.77 -4.93 3.04
CA PRO A 153 8.78 -5.76 3.72
C PRO A 153 9.40 -6.52 4.91
N HIS A 154 8.79 -6.47 6.09
CA HIS A 154 9.34 -7.08 7.31
C HIS A 154 8.97 -8.58 7.39
N PRO A 155 9.93 -9.52 7.45
CA PRO A 155 9.65 -10.95 7.38
C PRO A 155 8.64 -11.47 8.42
N ASP A 156 8.67 -10.93 9.64
CA ASP A 156 7.76 -11.37 10.71
C ASP A 156 6.32 -10.88 10.54
N PHE A 157 6.12 -9.72 9.90
CA PHE A 157 4.77 -9.29 9.50
C PHE A 157 4.19 -10.29 8.50
N TRP A 158 4.97 -10.67 7.48
CA TRP A 158 4.52 -11.57 6.43
C TRP A 158 4.31 -13.02 6.89
N LYS A 159 5.01 -13.47 7.94
CA LYS A 159 4.68 -14.74 8.61
C LYS A 159 3.30 -14.69 9.28
N ILE A 160 2.93 -13.56 9.87
CA ILE A 160 1.59 -13.35 10.45
C ILE A 160 0.55 -13.28 9.33
N ALA A 161 0.80 -12.52 8.28
CA ALA A 161 -0.09 -12.43 7.11
C ALA A 161 -0.37 -13.81 6.50
N ALA A 162 0.66 -14.66 6.39
CA ALA A 162 0.51 -16.06 5.96
C ALA A 162 -0.38 -16.87 6.91
N HIS A 163 -0.14 -16.78 8.22
CA HIS A 163 -0.88 -17.51 9.24
C HIS A 163 -2.37 -17.12 9.28
N GLU A 164 -2.68 -15.82 9.16
CA GLU A 164 -4.06 -15.33 9.17
C GLU A 164 -4.78 -15.54 7.83
N GLY A 165 -4.06 -15.93 6.77
CA GLY A 165 -4.64 -16.25 5.47
C GLY A 165 -4.83 -15.04 4.54
N CYS A 166 -4.01 -14.00 4.68
CA CYS A 166 -4.04 -12.83 3.80
C CYS A 166 -3.68 -13.19 2.35
N THR A 167 -4.20 -12.40 1.40
CA THR A 167 -3.71 -12.36 0.01
C THR A 167 -2.76 -11.19 -0.16
N ALA A 168 -1.77 -11.33 -1.05
CA ALA A 168 -0.80 -10.27 -1.33
C ALA A 168 -0.87 -9.78 -2.77
N ILE A 169 -0.59 -8.51 -2.98
CA ILE A 169 -0.24 -7.93 -4.29
C ILE A 169 1.18 -7.38 -4.21
N ILE A 170 2.01 -7.56 -5.24
CA ILE A 170 3.39 -7.04 -5.22
C ILE A 170 3.40 -5.62 -5.82
N GLY A 171 3.83 -4.64 -5.04
CA GLY A 171 4.00 -3.25 -5.46
C GLY A 171 5.48 -2.85 -5.48
N VAL A 172 5.91 -2.10 -6.50
CA VAL A 172 7.32 -1.67 -6.64
C VAL A 172 7.59 -0.33 -5.96
N ASP A 173 6.57 0.51 -5.82
CA ASP A 173 6.69 1.87 -5.27
C ASP A 173 7.76 2.72 -6.01
N ALA A 174 7.77 2.54 -7.34
CA ALA A 174 8.81 3.07 -8.21
C ALA A 174 8.68 4.60 -8.36
N HIS A 175 9.66 5.32 -7.83
CA HIS A 175 9.81 6.78 -8.02
C HIS A 175 10.81 7.13 -9.14
N ASN A 176 11.30 6.11 -9.86
CA ASN A 176 12.17 6.22 -11.03
C ASN A 176 11.94 4.98 -11.92
N ASN A 177 12.06 5.12 -13.24
CA ASN A 177 11.81 4.03 -14.19
C ASN A 177 12.80 2.85 -14.02
N GLN A 178 14.02 3.11 -13.55
CA GLN A 178 15.05 2.09 -13.35
C GLN A 178 14.61 0.96 -12.40
N TYR A 179 13.74 1.23 -11.43
CA TYR A 179 13.20 0.21 -10.53
C TYR A 179 12.34 -0.84 -11.27
N LEU A 180 11.79 -0.51 -12.44
CA LEU A 180 11.01 -1.41 -13.27
C LEU A 180 11.86 -2.20 -14.28
N GLU A 181 13.12 -1.81 -14.47
CA GLU A 181 14.02 -2.45 -15.43
C GLU A 181 14.67 -3.73 -14.88
N ASN A 182 14.76 -3.85 -13.55
CA ASN A 182 15.36 -5.00 -12.89
C ASN A 182 14.32 -5.87 -12.17
N PRO A 183 14.03 -7.10 -12.65
CA PRO A 183 13.03 -7.97 -12.04
C PRO A 183 13.55 -8.71 -10.80
N PHE A 184 14.79 -8.48 -10.35
CA PHE A 184 15.41 -9.22 -9.24
C PHE A 184 14.55 -9.21 -7.97
N TYR A 185 14.16 -8.04 -7.47
CA TYR A 185 13.36 -7.91 -6.25
C TYR A 185 11.93 -8.43 -6.42
N TYR A 186 11.33 -8.24 -7.60
CA TYR A 186 10.03 -8.82 -7.91
C TYR A 186 10.06 -10.37 -7.88
N ASN A 187 11.10 -10.97 -8.47
CA ASN A 187 11.31 -12.41 -8.46
C ASN A 187 11.62 -12.94 -7.04
N ARG A 188 12.36 -12.17 -6.24
CA ARG A 188 12.62 -12.47 -4.82
C ARG A 188 11.31 -12.46 -4.02
N ALA A 189 10.51 -11.41 -4.13
CA ALA A 189 9.20 -11.30 -3.49
C ALA A 189 8.28 -12.46 -3.88
N THR A 190 8.18 -12.78 -5.17
CA THR A 190 7.38 -13.92 -5.67
C THR A 190 7.81 -15.25 -5.04
N LYS A 191 9.13 -15.49 -4.92
CA LYS A 191 9.66 -16.71 -4.25
C LYS A 191 9.36 -16.70 -2.75
N THR A 192 9.50 -15.57 -2.08
CA THR A 192 9.22 -15.42 -0.64
C THR A 192 7.76 -15.69 -0.34
N LEU A 193 6.83 -15.02 -1.04
CA LEU A 193 5.39 -15.20 -0.87
C LEU A 193 4.95 -16.64 -1.17
N ARG A 194 5.51 -17.26 -2.21
CA ARG A 194 5.27 -18.68 -2.52
C ARG A 194 5.73 -19.61 -1.40
N LYS A 195 6.90 -19.38 -0.81
CA LYS A 195 7.41 -20.18 0.32
C LYS A 195 6.56 -20.02 1.57
N LEU A 196 6.00 -18.83 1.79
CA LEU A 196 5.07 -18.56 2.88
C LEU A 196 3.67 -19.14 2.63
N GLY A 197 3.36 -19.60 1.41
CA GLY A 197 2.04 -20.10 1.05
C GLY A 197 1.00 -18.99 0.83
N ILE A 198 1.44 -17.73 0.70
CA ILE A 198 0.54 -16.59 0.46
C ILE A 198 0.11 -16.58 -1.01
N LYS A 199 -1.20 -16.48 -1.24
CA LYS A 199 -1.77 -16.29 -2.57
C LYS A 199 -1.45 -14.87 -3.06
N VAL A 200 -0.60 -14.80 -4.09
CA VAL A 200 -0.35 -13.55 -4.82
C VAL A 200 -1.45 -13.34 -5.84
N ILE A 201 -2.08 -12.17 -5.83
CA ILE A 201 -3.04 -11.74 -6.84
C ILE A 201 -2.37 -10.79 -7.84
N ASP A 202 -2.85 -10.80 -9.07
CA ASP A 202 -2.39 -9.97 -10.19
C ASP A 202 -3.49 -9.00 -10.68
N ARG A 203 -4.67 -9.04 -10.06
CA ARG A 203 -5.83 -8.22 -10.40
C ARG A 203 -6.57 -7.76 -9.16
N ILE A 204 -6.99 -6.51 -9.18
CA ILE A 204 -7.83 -5.86 -8.17
C ILE A 204 -9.16 -5.46 -8.81
N SER A 205 -10.18 -5.20 -8.00
CA SER A 205 -11.46 -4.69 -8.51
C SER A 205 -11.33 -3.21 -8.87
N PHE A 206 -11.78 -2.82 -10.05
CA PHE A 206 -11.85 -1.41 -10.45
C PHE A 206 -13.25 -0.82 -10.22
N PHE A 207 -13.33 0.49 -9.98
CA PHE A 207 -14.61 1.18 -9.80
C PHE A 207 -15.51 1.09 -11.04
N ASN A 208 -14.89 1.02 -12.23
CA ASN A 208 -15.56 1.05 -13.52
C ASN A 208 -15.98 -0.35 -14.04
N GLU A 209 -15.71 -1.43 -13.31
CA GLU A 209 -16.04 -2.81 -13.70
C GLU A 209 -17.40 -3.32 -13.16
N LYS A 210 -18.35 -2.41 -12.87
CA LYS A 210 -19.73 -2.74 -12.46
C LYS A 210 -20.76 -2.41 -13.53
#